data_AF-A0AA89AP31-F1
#
_entry.id   AF-A0AA89AP31-F1
#
_cell.length_a   1.000
_cell.length_b   1.000
_cell.length_c   1.000
_cell.angle_alpha   90.00
_cell.angle_beta   90.00
_cell.angle_gamma   90.00
#
_symmetry.space_group_name_H-M   'P 1'
#
loop_
_entity.id
_entity.type
_entity.pdbx_description
1 polymer ?
#
loop_
_entity_poly.entity_id
_entity_poly.type
_entity_poly.pdbx_seq_one_letter_code
_entity_poly.pdbx_strand_id
1 'polypeptide(L)'
;MGDLISGADPLDPARIAEVKAWLASQFDAAGKDVPEFEYTPRSIAHLHGLATASQAKTQAAGIVASDFRQKAAEYRSQAARIREILESTGLGQESLPANVVTSAQVLASVANLLNIRDTELSRFLYGYGISFLVAMGDISLRKTGVEEKRAKVQKESKILLDYTRKAIARLTYLKRTLAQLEDDVAPCEAQMENWNTNLAIMVSKERQYLQQYSNYKAMLNRVGYTPEISHGVLVEMAEHRKDLEKKTKPILDTLRSYQDLPPDKALAALAIEDKKRQYAAAEKHLEDVLQSALATSE
;
A
#
# COMPACT_ATOMS: atom_id res chain seq x y z
N MET A 1 7.29 54.50 -59.16
CA MET A 1 6.31 55.11 -60.08
C MET A 1 5.03 54.32 -59.88
N GLY A 2 4.13 54.71 -58.99
CA GLY A 2 3.37 55.98 -59.04
C GLY A 2 2.30 55.78 -60.13
N ASP A 3 0.99 55.78 -59.89
CA ASP A 3 0.09 56.29 -58.85
C ASP A 3 -1.19 55.40 -58.98
N LEU A 4 -2.28 55.43 -58.22
CA LEU A 4 -2.90 56.39 -57.32
C LEU A 4 -3.57 55.61 -56.19
N ILE A 5 -3.25 55.98 -54.95
CA ILE A 5 -4.15 55.80 -53.82
C ILE A 5 -5.27 56.83 -54.03
N SER A 6 -6.38 56.41 -54.64
CA SER A 6 -7.57 57.25 -54.78
C SER A 6 -8.22 57.38 -53.41
N GLY A 7 -8.19 58.61 -52.87
CA GLY A 7 -8.71 58.96 -51.56
C GLY A 7 -10.16 58.54 -51.36
N ALA A 8 -10.42 57.85 -50.25
CA ALA A 8 -11.74 57.78 -49.67
C ALA A 8 -11.93 59.02 -48.80
N ASP A 9 -12.87 59.88 -49.18
CA ASP A 9 -13.21 61.10 -48.45
C ASP A 9 -13.58 60.81 -46.98
N PRO A 10 -13.20 61.69 -46.02
CA PRO A 10 -13.28 61.33 -44.61
C PRO A 10 -14.69 61.33 -44.00
N LEU A 11 -15.73 61.84 -44.65
CA LEU A 11 -17.08 61.89 -44.08
C LEU A 11 -18.12 62.01 -45.20
N ASP A 12 -18.62 60.89 -45.70
CA ASP A 12 -19.70 60.87 -46.70
C ASP A 12 -21.03 61.23 -45.99
N PRO A 13 -21.62 62.43 -46.20
CA PRO A 13 -22.74 62.93 -45.40
C PRO A 13 -23.99 62.06 -45.56
N ALA A 14 -24.12 61.36 -46.69
CA ALA A 14 -25.19 60.39 -46.93
C ALA A 14 -25.11 59.20 -45.96
N ARG A 15 -23.91 58.65 -45.72
CA ARG A 15 -23.71 57.52 -44.80
C ARG A 15 -24.02 57.90 -43.35
N ILE A 16 -23.72 59.16 -42.97
CA ILE A 16 -24.03 59.66 -41.63
C ILE A 16 -25.54 59.80 -41.44
N ALA A 17 -26.25 60.31 -42.45
CA ALA A 17 -27.71 60.42 -42.42
C ALA A 17 -28.39 59.03 -42.33
N GLU A 18 -27.90 58.04 -43.09
CA GLU A 18 -28.37 56.65 -43.03
C GLU A 18 -28.16 56.03 -41.65
N VAL A 19 -26.96 56.19 -41.06
CA VAL A 19 -26.65 55.68 -39.71
C VAL A 19 -27.52 56.36 -38.65
N LYS A 20 -27.72 57.69 -38.73
CA LYS A 20 -28.58 58.42 -37.80
C LYS A 20 -30.04 57.97 -37.89
N ALA A 21 -30.57 57.82 -39.10
CA ALA A 21 -31.94 57.34 -39.31
C ALA A 21 -32.12 55.90 -38.82
N TRP A 22 -31.14 55.02 -39.09
CA TRP A 22 -31.16 53.66 -38.60
C TRP A 22 -31.10 53.59 -37.06
N LEU A 23 -30.19 54.34 -36.43
CA LEU A 23 -30.10 54.42 -34.97
C LEU A 23 -31.40 54.95 -34.35
N ALA A 24 -31.96 56.03 -34.91
CA ALA A 24 -33.25 56.55 -34.45
C ALA A 24 -34.34 55.48 -34.51
N SER A 25 -34.45 54.75 -35.63
CA SER A 25 -35.44 53.68 -35.78
C SER A 25 -35.23 52.51 -34.80
N GLN A 26 -33.98 52.10 -34.54
CA GLN A 26 -33.70 50.98 -33.62
C GLN A 26 -33.93 51.35 -32.16
N PHE A 27 -33.58 52.57 -31.77
CA PHE A 27 -33.75 53.06 -30.40
C PHE A 27 -35.22 53.42 -30.11
N ASP A 28 -35.93 53.99 -31.07
CA ASP A 28 -37.39 54.23 -31.00
C ASP A 28 -38.17 52.91 -30.84
N ALA A 29 -37.81 51.88 -31.61
CA ALA A 29 -38.39 50.53 -31.46
C ALA A 29 -38.15 49.92 -30.05
N ALA A 30 -37.12 50.37 -29.34
CA ALA A 30 -36.81 49.98 -27.97
C ALA A 30 -37.33 50.98 -26.92
N GLY A 31 -38.03 52.03 -27.32
CA GLY A 31 -38.55 53.09 -26.46
C GLY A 31 -37.44 53.92 -25.77
N LYS A 32 -36.30 54.11 -26.43
CA LYS A 32 -35.13 54.82 -25.90
C LYS A 32 -34.68 55.93 -26.85
N ASP A 33 -34.02 56.94 -26.29
CA ASP A 33 -33.34 57.97 -27.08
C ASP A 33 -31.96 57.51 -27.54
N VAL A 34 -31.51 58.03 -28.69
CA VAL A 34 -30.17 57.73 -29.24
C VAL A 34 -29.10 58.43 -28.40
N PRO A 35 -28.14 57.71 -27.79
CA PRO A 35 -27.07 58.32 -27.01
C PRO A 35 -26.16 59.21 -27.87
N GLU A 36 -25.60 60.26 -27.27
CA GLU A 36 -24.56 61.06 -27.92
C GLU A 36 -23.26 60.24 -28.06
N PHE A 37 -22.69 60.23 -29.27
CA PHE A 37 -21.42 59.57 -29.57
C PHE A 37 -20.61 60.39 -30.56
N GLU A 38 -19.29 60.18 -30.58
CA GLU A 38 -18.40 60.89 -31.47
C GLU A 38 -18.51 60.39 -32.92
N TYR A 39 -18.82 61.31 -33.84
CA TYR A 39 -18.90 61.07 -35.28
C TYR A 39 -17.51 61.10 -35.92
N THR A 40 -16.70 60.10 -35.62
CA THR A 40 -15.40 59.89 -36.30
C THR A 40 -15.60 59.08 -37.59
N PRO A 41 -14.74 59.23 -38.61
CA PRO A 41 -14.81 58.44 -39.84
C PRO A 41 -14.83 56.93 -39.57
N ARG A 42 -14.08 56.49 -38.56
CA ARG A 42 -14.00 55.09 -38.13
C ARG A 42 -15.30 54.63 -37.44
N SER A 43 -15.88 55.43 -36.55
CA SER A 43 -17.14 55.06 -35.87
C SER A 43 -18.32 55.02 -36.85
N ILE A 44 -18.40 55.97 -37.79
CA ILE A 44 -19.43 55.98 -38.84
C ILE A 44 -19.28 54.78 -39.76
N ALA A 45 -18.06 54.43 -40.19
CA ALA A 45 -17.84 53.25 -41.03
C ALA A 45 -18.24 51.94 -40.33
N HIS A 46 -17.94 51.80 -39.03
CA HIS A 46 -18.36 50.64 -38.25
C HIS A 46 -19.88 50.58 -38.05
N LEU A 47 -20.52 51.71 -37.71
CA LEU A 47 -21.96 51.79 -37.51
C LEU A 47 -22.74 51.60 -38.81
N HIS A 48 -22.23 52.11 -39.94
CA HIS A 48 -22.80 51.88 -41.26
C HIS A 48 -22.74 50.40 -41.63
N GLY A 49 -21.60 49.73 -41.42
CA GLY A 49 -21.49 48.29 -41.59
C GLY A 49 -22.46 47.49 -40.69
N LEU A 50 -22.66 47.94 -39.45
CA LEU A 50 -23.64 47.33 -38.53
C LEU A 50 -25.08 47.55 -39.00
N ALA A 51 -25.40 48.76 -39.48
CA ALA A 51 -26.72 49.11 -40.00
C ALA A 51 -27.06 48.28 -41.24
N THR A 52 -26.15 48.19 -42.20
CA THR A 52 -26.32 47.34 -43.40
C THR A 52 -26.49 45.88 -43.02
N ALA A 53 -25.67 45.36 -42.11
CA ALA A 53 -25.79 43.97 -41.65
C ALA A 53 -27.11 43.71 -40.91
N SER A 54 -27.56 44.65 -40.08
CA SER A 54 -28.84 44.56 -39.36
C SER A 54 -30.01 44.57 -40.34
N GLN A 55 -30.04 45.52 -41.27
CA GLN A 55 -31.11 45.64 -42.25
C GLN A 55 -31.18 44.42 -43.18
N ALA A 56 -30.03 43.91 -43.63
CA ALA A 56 -29.96 42.68 -44.42
C ALA A 56 -30.50 41.47 -43.65
N LYS A 57 -30.17 41.33 -42.36
CA LYS A 57 -30.73 40.28 -41.50
C LYS A 57 -32.23 40.42 -41.29
N THR A 58 -32.73 41.63 -41.06
CA THR A 58 -34.16 41.90 -40.90
C THR A 58 -34.93 41.60 -42.17
N GLN A 59 -34.39 41.97 -43.34
CA GLN A 59 -34.98 41.63 -44.63
C GLN A 59 -35.00 40.11 -44.86
N ALA A 60 -33.90 39.41 -44.60
CA ALA A 60 -33.83 37.95 -44.71
C ALA A 60 -34.83 37.25 -43.77
N ALA A 61 -34.93 37.72 -42.52
CA ALA A 61 -35.92 37.22 -41.56
C ALA A 61 -37.36 37.48 -42.04
N GLY A 62 -37.63 38.65 -42.63
CA GLY A 62 -38.92 38.98 -43.24
C GLY A 62 -39.30 38.04 -44.39
N ILE A 63 -38.36 37.74 -45.28
CA ILE A 63 -38.55 36.79 -46.38
C ILE A 63 -38.87 35.40 -45.83
N VAL A 64 -38.08 34.89 -44.88
CA VAL A 64 -38.30 33.58 -44.24
C VAL A 64 -39.65 33.52 -43.53
N ALA A 65 -40.03 34.59 -42.82
CA ALA A 65 -41.33 34.66 -42.15
C ALA A 65 -42.50 34.66 -43.16
N SER A 66 -42.37 35.36 -44.29
CA SER A 66 -43.38 35.35 -45.35
C SER A 66 -43.51 33.97 -46.01
N ASP A 67 -42.40 33.30 -46.30
CA ASP A 67 -42.35 31.95 -46.84
C ASP A 67 -43.02 30.94 -45.88
N PHE A 68 -42.70 31.00 -44.58
CA PHE A 68 -43.37 30.15 -43.60
C PHE A 68 -44.87 30.42 -43.48
N ARG A 69 -45.31 31.67 -43.57
CA ARG A 69 -46.74 32.01 -43.56
C ARG A 69 -47.44 31.45 -44.79
N GLN A 70 -46.83 31.57 -45.97
CA GLN A 70 -47.37 31.01 -47.20
C GLN A 70 -47.48 29.49 -47.11
N LYS A 71 -46.40 28.80 -46.73
CA LYS A 71 -46.39 27.35 -46.54
C LYS A 71 -47.45 26.91 -45.54
N ALA A 72 -47.57 27.61 -44.41
CA ALA A 72 -48.61 27.31 -43.42
C ALA A 72 -50.03 27.48 -43.99
N ALA A 73 -50.27 28.46 -44.87
CA ALA A 73 -51.54 28.62 -45.55
C ALA A 73 -51.81 27.47 -46.53
N GLU A 74 -50.81 27.07 -47.32
CA GLU A 74 -50.88 25.92 -48.24
C GLU A 74 -51.18 24.63 -47.47
N TYR A 75 -50.45 24.33 -46.39
CA TYR A 75 -50.71 23.16 -45.54
C TYR A 75 -52.13 23.17 -44.93
N ARG A 76 -52.62 24.33 -44.48
CA ARG A 76 -54.01 24.45 -43.97
C ARG A 76 -55.04 24.17 -45.06
N SER A 77 -54.86 24.71 -46.27
CA SER A 77 -55.76 24.43 -47.40
C SER A 77 -55.73 22.96 -47.79
N GLN A 78 -54.56 22.33 -47.80
CA GLN A 78 -54.40 20.91 -48.10
C GLN A 78 -55.06 20.03 -47.03
N ALA A 79 -54.89 20.38 -45.75
CA ALA A 79 -55.54 19.69 -44.64
C ALA A 79 -57.08 19.81 -44.71
N ALA A 80 -57.60 20.99 -45.08
CA ALA A 80 -59.02 21.20 -45.31
C ALA A 80 -59.55 20.33 -46.47
N ARG A 81 -58.83 20.30 -47.60
CA ARG A 81 -59.17 19.46 -48.75
C ARG A 81 -59.20 17.98 -48.39
N ILE A 82 -58.19 17.48 -47.67
CA ILE A 82 -58.13 16.08 -47.23
C ILE A 82 -59.29 15.76 -46.28
N ARG A 83 -59.60 16.67 -45.35
CA ARG A 83 -60.73 16.51 -44.44
C ARG A 83 -62.05 16.36 -45.19
N GLU A 84 -62.31 17.24 -46.16
CA GLU A 84 -63.52 17.19 -47.00
C GLU A 84 -63.62 15.87 -47.78
N ILE A 85 -62.52 15.40 -48.36
CA ILE A 85 -62.46 14.09 -49.05
C ILE A 85 -62.80 12.95 -48.08
N LEU A 86 -62.21 12.95 -46.88
CA LEU A 86 -62.47 11.93 -45.86
C LEU A 86 -63.94 11.96 -45.39
N GLU A 87 -64.50 13.14 -45.18
CA GLU A 87 -65.92 13.31 -44.84
C GLU A 87 -66.83 12.79 -45.96
N SER A 88 -66.52 13.10 -47.22
CA SER A 88 -67.29 12.64 -48.39
C SER A 88 -67.28 11.11 -48.58
N THR A 89 -66.26 10.43 -48.06
CA THR A 89 -66.10 8.97 -48.12
C THR A 89 -66.54 8.26 -46.84
N GLY A 90 -67.10 9.00 -45.87
CA GLY A 90 -67.57 8.44 -44.59
C GLY A 90 -66.44 8.11 -43.60
N LEU A 91 -65.21 8.58 -43.84
CA LEU A 91 -64.02 8.43 -43.00
C LEU A 91 -63.73 9.69 -42.17
N GLY A 92 -64.75 10.48 -41.85
CA GLY A 92 -64.63 11.64 -40.97
C GLY A 92 -64.15 11.25 -39.58
N GLN A 93 -63.53 12.19 -38.87
CA GLN A 93 -63.02 11.95 -37.51
C GLN A 93 -64.09 11.40 -36.56
N GLU A 94 -65.32 11.88 -36.70
CA GLU A 94 -66.48 11.50 -35.88
C GLU A 94 -67.06 10.13 -36.25
N SER A 95 -66.76 9.59 -37.44
CA SER A 95 -67.22 8.26 -37.88
C SER A 95 -66.20 7.16 -37.60
N LEU A 96 -64.98 7.51 -37.18
CA LEU A 96 -63.92 6.55 -36.91
C LEU A 96 -63.97 6.01 -35.46
N PRO A 97 -63.67 4.71 -35.25
CA PRO A 97 -63.50 4.14 -33.92
C PRO A 97 -62.39 4.85 -33.12
N ALA A 98 -62.60 5.05 -31.82
CA ALA A 98 -61.68 5.81 -30.95
C ALA A 98 -60.24 5.26 -30.90
N ASN A 99 -60.06 3.94 -31.05
CA ASN A 99 -58.74 3.30 -31.13
C ASN A 99 -57.98 3.68 -32.42
N VAL A 100 -58.70 3.87 -33.54
CA VAL A 100 -58.10 4.29 -34.82
C VAL A 100 -57.65 5.74 -34.74
N VAL A 101 -58.49 6.62 -34.18
CA VAL A 101 -58.16 8.03 -33.95
C VAL A 101 -56.93 8.15 -33.04
N THR A 102 -56.90 7.41 -31.94
CA THR A 102 -55.76 7.40 -31.01
C THR A 102 -54.47 6.92 -31.70
N SER A 103 -54.56 5.86 -32.50
CA SER A 103 -53.39 5.32 -33.23
C SER A 103 -52.86 6.31 -34.28
N ALA A 104 -53.74 6.98 -35.02
CA ALA A 104 -53.37 8.01 -35.98
C ALA A 104 -52.72 9.22 -35.29
N GLN A 105 -53.23 9.63 -34.12
CA GLN A 105 -52.68 10.73 -33.35
C GLN A 105 -51.29 10.40 -32.78
N VAL A 106 -51.08 9.17 -32.31
CA VAL A 106 -49.74 8.70 -31.90
C VAL A 106 -48.79 8.71 -33.09
N LEU A 107 -49.21 8.18 -34.24
CA LEU A 107 -48.39 8.18 -35.45
C LEU A 107 -48.01 9.60 -35.91
N ALA A 108 -48.95 10.53 -35.92
CA ALA A 108 -48.71 11.93 -36.24
C ALA A 108 -47.74 12.59 -35.25
N SER A 109 -47.89 12.30 -33.95
CA SER A 109 -47.01 12.81 -32.90
C SER A 109 -45.58 12.29 -33.06
N VAL A 110 -45.42 10.99 -33.37
CA VAL A 110 -44.11 10.39 -33.64
C VAL A 110 -43.53 10.97 -34.93
N ALA A 111 -44.29 11.07 -36.02
CA ALA A 111 -43.81 11.67 -37.28
C ALA A 111 -43.33 13.11 -37.09
N ASN A 112 -44.02 13.92 -36.28
CA ASN A 112 -43.59 15.27 -35.89
C ASN A 112 -42.30 15.25 -35.07
N LEU A 113 -42.16 14.35 -34.10
CA LEU A 113 -40.94 14.18 -33.31
C LEU A 113 -39.73 13.78 -34.18
N LEU A 114 -39.99 12.98 -35.21
CA LEU A 114 -39.01 12.55 -36.20
C LEU A 114 -38.76 13.60 -37.30
N ASN A 115 -39.50 14.73 -37.29
CA ASN A 115 -39.49 15.77 -38.32
C ASN A 115 -39.71 15.22 -39.75
N ILE A 116 -40.60 14.24 -39.88
CA ILE A 116 -40.97 13.61 -41.15
C ILE A 116 -42.13 14.39 -41.76
N ARG A 117 -41.88 15.00 -42.92
CA ARG A 117 -42.82 15.90 -43.60
C ARG A 117 -43.65 15.23 -44.69
N ASP A 118 -43.16 14.10 -45.23
CA ASP A 118 -43.86 13.27 -46.20
C ASP A 118 -44.03 11.86 -45.62
N THR A 119 -45.27 11.44 -45.41
CA THR A 119 -45.60 10.06 -45.02
C THR A 119 -45.72 9.12 -46.22
N GLU A 120 -45.50 9.63 -47.43
CA GLU A 120 -45.61 8.83 -48.64
C GLU A 120 -44.45 7.84 -48.79
N LEU A 121 -44.80 6.60 -49.17
CA LEU A 121 -43.86 5.56 -49.60
C LEU A 121 -43.10 5.90 -50.90
N SER A 122 -43.49 6.98 -51.60
CA SER A 122 -43.17 7.17 -53.01
C SER A 122 -42.19 8.33 -53.28
N ARG A 123 -40.91 8.05 -53.14
CA ARG A 123 -39.92 8.47 -54.14
C ARG A 123 -38.85 7.38 -54.26
N PHE A 124 -39.29 6.22 -54.74
CA PHE A 124 -38.48 5.03 -54.94
C PHE A 124 -37.41 5.19 -56.04
N LEU A 125 -37.35 6.33 -56.72
CA LEU A 125 -36.45 6.50 -57.89
C LEU A 125 -35.09 7.14 -57.57
N TYR A 126 -34.85 7.70 -56.38
CA TYR A 126 -33.56 8.33 -56.04
C TYR A 126 -33.07 8.08 -54.60
N GLY A 127 -33.43 6.95 -53.99
CA GLY A 127 -32.70 6.39 -52.82
C GLY A 127 -32.65 7.21 -51.52
N TYR A 128 -33.28 8.38 -51.42
CA TYR A 128 -33.25 9.26 -50.24
C TYR A 128 -34.63 9.78 -49.85
N GLY A 129 -35.64 8.90 -49.83
CA GLY A 129 -36.93 9.21 -49.21
C GLY A 129 -36.86 9.02 -47.70
N ILE A 130 -37.03 10.10 -46.92
CA ILE A 130 -37.12 10.07 -45.46
C ILE A 130 -38.49 9.47 -45.08
N SER A 131 -38.64 8.16 -45.26
CA SER A 131 -39.84 7.44 -44.87
C SER A 131 -39.82 7.19 -43.36
N PHE A 132 -41.01 7.05 -42.78
CA PHE A 132 -41.19 6.71 -41.35
C PHE A 132 -40.35 5.50 -40.92
N LEU A 133 -40.28 4.48 -41.78
CA LEU A 133 -39.54 3.25 -41.49
C LEU A 133 -38.02 3.48 -41.44
N VAL A 134 -37.47 4.28 -42.36
CA VAL A 134 -36.04 4.60 -42.40
C VAL A 134 -35.64 5.43 -41.18
N ALA A 135 -36.40 6.47 -40.85
CA ALA A 135 -36.13 7.31 -39.69
C ALA A 135 -36.22 6.54 -38.35
N MET A 136 -37.18 5.61 -38.24
CA MET A 136 -37.30 4.71 -37.09
C MET A 136 -36.13 3.72 -37.02
N GLY A 137 -35.67 3.21 -38.16
CA GLY A 137 -34.46 2.38 -38.27
C GLY A 137 -33.22 3.11 -37.78
N ASP A 138 -32.99 4.34 -38.26
CA ASP A 138 -31.86 5.18 -37.88
C ASP A 138 -31.83 5.51 -36.38
N ILE A 139 -33.00 5.80 -35.79
CA ILE A 139 -33.09 6.03 -34.34
C ILE A 139 -32.87 4.75 -33.56
N SER A 140 -33.41 3.63 -34.02
CA SER A 140 -33.19 2.35 -33.36
C SER A 140 -31.71 1.99 -33.36
N LEU A 141 -31.01 2.21 -34.47
CA LEU A 141 -29.56 2.00 -34.58
C LEU A 141 -28.75 2.96 -33.69
N ARG A 142 -29.15 4.23 -33.63
CA ARG A 142 -28.51 5.19 -32.70
C ARG A 142 -28.76 4.81 -31.24
N LYS A 143 -29.96 4.33 -30.91
CA LYS A 143 -30.33 3.87 -29.57
C LYS A 143 -29.46 2.68 -29.15
N THR A 144 -29.32 1.66 -30.00
CA THR A 144 -28.46 0.50 -29.69
C THR A 144 -27.00 0.91 -29.52
N GLY A 145 -26.48 1.83 -30.35
CA GLY A 145 -25.13 2.35 -30.18
C GLY A 145 -24.93 3.14 -28.88
N VAL A 146 -25.94 3.88 -28.41
CA VAL A 146 -25.90 4.54 -27.09
C VAL A 146 -25.97 3.53 -25.95
N GLU A 147 -26.82 2.50 -26.06
CA GLU A 147 -26.95 1.43 -25.07
C GLU A 147 -25.66 0.63 -24.93
N GLU A 148 -24.98 0.31 -26.05
CA GLU A 148 -23.67 -0.36 -26.03
C GLU A 148 -22.60 0.50 -25.34
N LYS A 149 -22.54 1.80 -25.65
CA LYS A 149 -21.62 2.74 -24.98
C LYS A 149 -21.90 2.82 -23.48
N ARG A 150 -23.18 2.88 -23.09
CA ARG A 150 -23.58 2.86 -21.68
C ARG A 150 -23.15 1.57 -20.99
N ALA A 151 -23.34 0.42 -21.63
CA ALA A 151 -22.93 -0.87 -21.09
C ALA A 151 -21.40 -0.94 -20.90
N LYS A 152 -20.63 -0.41 -21.87
CA LYS A 152 -19.17 -0.33 -21.77
C LYS A 152 -18.72 0.54 -20.61
N VAL A 153 -19.24 1.76 -20.50
CA VAL A 153 -18.94 2.69 -19.40
C VAL A 153 -19.33 2.08 -18.05
N GLN A 154 -20.47 1.39 -17.97
CA GLN A 154 -20.89 0.73 -16.74
C GLN A 154 -19.91 -0.39 -16.33
N LYS A 155 -19.40 -1.16 -17.28
CA LYS A 155 -18.39 -2.20 -17.03
C LYS A 155 -17.07 -1.59 -16.54
N GLU A 156 -16.59 -0.54 -17.21
CA GLU A 156 -15.37 0.19 -16.82
C GLU A 156 -15.52 0.83 -15.42
N SER A 157 -16.66 1.45 -15.14
CA SER A 157 -16.99 2.01 -13.83
C SER A 157 -16.94 0.96 -12.72
N LYS A 158 -17.52 -0.23 -12.96
CA LYS A 158 -17.46 -1.34 -12.00
C LYS A 158 -16.02 -1.79 -11.72
N ILE A 159 -15.21 -1.93 -12.76
CA ILE A 159 -13.79 -2.28 -12.64
C ILE A 159 -13.03 -1.23 -11.82
N LEU A 160 -13.24 0.05 -12.12
CA LEU A 160 -12.58 1.16 -11.42
C LEU A 160 -12.98 1.23 -9.94
N LEU A 161 -14.26 0.98 -9.63
CA LEU A 161 -14.74 0.89 -8.24
C LEU A 161 -14.06 -0.25 -7.47
N ASP A 162 -13.88 -1.42 -8.11
CA ASP A 162 -13.19 -2.55 -7.47
C ASP A 162 -11.71 -2.25 -7.23
N TYR A 163 -11.01 -1.58 -8.16
CA TYR A 163 -9.65 -1.11 -7.93
C TYR A 163 -9.59 -0.10 -6.78
N THR A 164 -10.51 0.85 -6.74
CA THR A 164 -10.60 1.86 -5.67
C THR A 164 -10.81 1.19 -4.31
N ARG A 165 -11.72 0.21 -4.20
CA ARG A 165 -11.93 -0.56 -2.97
C ARG A 165 -10.67 -1.29 -2.52
N LYS A 166 -9.98 -1.96 -3.44
CA LYS A 166 -8.71 -2.66 -3.13
C LYS A 166 -7.63 -1.68 -2.66
N ALA A 167 -7.52 -0.52 -3.30
CA ALA A 167 -6.56 0.52 -2.91
C ALA A 167 -6.87 1.07 -1.50
N ILE A 168 -8.14 1.35 -1.20
CA ILE A 168 -8.58 1.80 0.13
C ILE A 168 -8.27 0.73 1.18
N ALA A 169 -8.59 -0.54 0.93
CA ALA A 169 -8.30 -1.62 1.87
C ALA A 169 -6.79 -1.73 2.18
N ARG A 170 -5.94 -1.63 1.14
CA ARG A 170 -4.48 -1.67 1.28
C ARG A 170 -3.95 -0.44 2.03
N LEU A 171 -4.49 0.75 1.75
CA LEU A 171 -4.14 1.97 2.46
C LEU A 171 -4.48 1.88 3.94
N THR A 172 -5.68 1.39 4.27
CA THR A 172 -6.11 1.20 5.66
C THR A 172 -5.22 0.19 6.39
N TYR A 173 -4.84 -0.91 5.73
CA TYR A 173 -3.90 -1.87 6.30
C TYR A 173 -2.54 -1.23 6.58
N LEU A 174 -1.97 -0.51 5.61
CA LEU A 174 -0.67 0.17 5.75
C LEU A 174 -0.69 1.22 6.87
N LYS A 175 -1.77 2.01 6.98
CA LYS A 175 -1.94 2.97 8.08
C LYS A 175 -1.92 2.29 9.44
N ARG A 176 -2.57 1.13 9.58
CA ARG A 176 -2.55 0.35 10.83
C ARG A 176 -1.15 -0.19 11.14
N THR A 177 -0.43 -0.68 10.13
CA THR A 177 0.93 -1.21 10.32
C THR A 177 1.90 -0.11 10.70
N LEU A 178 1.78 1.07 10.09
CA LEU A 178 2.57 2.24 10.42
C LEU A 178 2.33 2.69 11.86
N ALA A 179 1.06 2.78 12.28
CA ALA A 179 0.73 3.14 13.67
C ALA A 179 1.32 2.14 14.69
N GLN A 180 1.23 0.84 14.40
CA GLN A 180 1.84 -0.18 15.26
C GLN A 180 3.37 -0.03 15.32
N LEU A 181 4.03 0.21 14.19
CA LEU A 181 5.47 0.41 14.15
C LEU A 181 5.89 1.67 14.91
N GLU A 182 5.12 2.76 14.82
CA GLU A 182 5.34 3.99 15.58
C GLU A 182 5.20 3.75 17.10
N ASP A 183 4.17 3.00 17.52
CA ASP A 183 3.98 2.62 18.93
C ASP A 183 5.12 1.72 19.45
N ASP A 184 5.69 0.87 18.58
CA ASP A 184 6.78 -0.05 18.92
C ASP A 184 8.16 0.64 19.00
N VAL A 185 8.33 1.88 18.50
CA VAL A 185 9.62 2.60 18.55
C VAL A 185 10.05 2.86 19.99
N ALA A 186 9.19 3.48 20.80
CA ALA A 186 9.50 3.87 22.17
C ALA A 186 9.96 2.70 23.08
N PRO A 187 9.28 1.53 23.12
CA PRO A 187 9.74 0.40 23.91
C PRO A 187 11.06 -0.18 23.38
N CYS A 188 11.28 -0.16 22.05
CA CYS A 188 12.52 -0.64 21.45
C CYS A 188 13.71 0.27 21.82
N GLU A 189 13.52 1.59 21.77
CA GLU A 189 14.51 2.59 22.20
C GLU A 189 14.84 2.44 23.69
N ALA A 190 13.82 2.33 24.55
CA ALA A 190 14.00 2.13 25.98
C ALA A 190 14.76 0.82 26.28
N GLN A 191 14.44 -0.25 25.55
CA GLN A 191 15.18 -1.50 25.64
C GLN A 191 16.64 -1.30 25.21
N MET A 192 16.90 -0.66 24.08
CA MET A 192 18.25 -0.39 23.57
C MET A 192 19.07 0.45 24.55
N GLU A 193 18.47 1.44 25.19
CA GLU A 193 19.11 2.25 26.22
C GLU A 193 19.47 1.41 27.47
N ASN A 194 18.59 0.50 27.89
CA ASN A 194 18.90 -0.47 28.94
C ASN A 194 20.06 -1.42 28.56
N TRP A 195 20.13 -1.88 27.31
CA TRP A 195 21.28 -2.67 26.84
C TRP A 195 22.58 -1.85 26.86
N ASN A 196 22.52 -0.59 26.44
CA ASN A 196 23.68 0.31 26.45
C ASN A 196 24.20 0.56 27.87
N THR A 197 23.31 0.81 28.84
CA THR A 197 23.71 1.00 30.24
C THR A 197 24.30 -0.28 30.84
N ASN A 198 23.67 -1.44 30.59
CA ASN A 198 24.18 -2.73 31.04
C ASN A 198 25.56 -3.05 30.43
N LEU A 199 25.76 -2.74 29.15
CA LEU A 199 27.05 -2.93 28.48
C LEU A 199 28.14 -2.04 29.11
N ALA A 200 27.84 -0.78 29.41
CA ALA A 200 28.76 0.11 30.11
C ALA A 200 29.15 -0.45 31.50
N ILE A 201 28.19 -1.01 32.22
CA ILE A 201 28.44 -1.69 33.50
C ILE A 201 29.33 -2.92 33.28
N MET A 202 29.07 -3.77 32.27
CA MET A 202 29.90 -4.93 31.98
C MET A 202 31.35 -4.56 31.66
N VAL A 203 31.58 -3.53 30.84
CA VAL A 203 32.92 -3.02 30.54
C VAL A 203 33.63 -2.52 31.80
N SER A 204 32.90 -1.86 32.71
CA SER A 204 33.47 -1.43 34.00
C SER A 204 33.88 -2.61 34.88
N LYS A 205 33.07 -3.67 34.93
CA LYS A 205 33.34 -4.90 35.69
C LYS A 205 34.50 -5.68 35.10
N GLU A 206 34.60 -5.76 33.78
CA GLU A 206 35.74 -6.39 33.10
C GLU A 206 37.06 -5.73 33.51
N ARG A 207 37.13 -4.40 33.46
CA ARG A 207 38.32 -3.65 33.92
C ARG A 207 38.63 -3.92 35.39
N GLN A 208 37.60 -3.94 36.24
CA GLN A 208 37.75 -4.26 37.66
C GLN A 208 38.33 -5.67 37.84
N TYR A 209 37.80 -6.69 37.16
CA TYR A 209 38.28 -8.06 37.27
C TYR A 209 39.69 -8.24 36.72
N LEU A 210 40.04 -7.57 35.62
CA LEU A 210 41.41 -7.58 35.09
C LEU A 210 42.39 -6.96 36.08
N GLN A 211 42.01 -5.86 36.73
CA GLN A 211 42.83 -5.22 37.75
C GLN A 211 42.99 -6.12 38.99
N GLN A 212 41.91 -6.73 39.47
CA GLN A 212 41.95 -7.68 40.58
C GLN A 212 42.81 -8.91 40.26
N TYR A 213 42.66 -9.48 39.05
CA TYR A 213 43.48 -10.59 38.58
C TYR A 213 44.96 -10.22 38.56
N SER A 214 45.30 -9.04 38.03
CA SER A 214 46.67 -8.53 38.03
C SER A 214 47.23 -8.40 39.45
N ASN A 215 46.45 -7.84 40.38
CA ASN A 215 46.83 -7.69 41.79
C ASN A 215 47.08 -9.05 42.47
N TYR A 216 46.16 -10.01 42.32
CA TYR A 216 46.33 -11.35 42.89
C TYR A 216 47.51 -12.09 42.27
N LYS A 217 47.71 -11.98 40.96
CA LYS A 217 48.86 -12.57 40.27
C LYS A 217 50.18 -11.99 40.80
N ALA A 218 50.26 -10.67 41.01
CA ALA A 218 51.42 -10.04 41.63
C ALA A 218 51.64 -10.52 43.08
N MET A 219 50.57 -10.69 43.85
CA MET A 219 50.65 -11.21 45.22
C MET A 219 51.13 -12.66 45.27
N LEU A 220 50.59 -13.53 44.42
CA LEU A 220 51.03 -14.93 44.26
C LEU A 220 52.51 -15.00 43.90
N ASN A 221 52.96 -14.18 42.95
CA ASN A 221 54.38 -14.10 42.58
C ASN A 221 55.26 -13.63 43.75
N ARG A 222 54.80 -12.64 44.54
CA ARG A 222 55.54 -12.15 45.72
C ARG A 222 55.69 -13.22 46.81
N VAL A 223 54.69 -14.07 46.99
CA VAL A 223 54.71 -15.17 47.96
C VAL A 223 55.48 -16.39 47.41
N GLY A 224 55.98 -16.33 46.17
CA GLY A 224 56.75 -17.41 45.55
C GLY A 224 55.89 -18.62 45.17
N TYR A 225 54.60 -18.40 44.89
CA TYR A 225 53.69 -19.47 44.51
C TYR A 225 54.12 -20.12 43.19
N THR A 226 54.25 -21.45 43.19
CA THR A 226 54.44 -22.26 41.99
C THR A 226 53.23 -23.18 41.80
N PRO A 227 52.90 -23.60 40.57
CA PRO A 227 51.80 -24.54 40.32
C PRO A 227 51.93 -25.88 41.09
N GLU A 228 53.15 -26.22 41.49
CA GLU A 228 53.51 -27.42 42.25
C GLU A 228 52.97 -27.42 43.69
N ILE A 229 52.75 -26.24 44.29
CA ILE A 229 52.11 -26.09 45.61
C ILE A 229 50.60 -25.84 45.50
N SER A 230 50.00 -26.13 44.34
CA SER A 230 48.55 -26.14 44.20
C SER A 230 47.93 -27.24 45.05
N HIS A 231 46.69 -27.03 45.52
CA HIS A 231 46.02 -27.98 46.40
C HIS A 231 45.94 -29.39 45.79
N GLY A 232 45.63 -29.49 44.50
CA GLY A 232 45.58 -30.77 43.79
C GLY A 232 46.92 -31.50 43.83
N VAL A 233 48.01 -30.83 43.45
CA VAL A 233 49.35 -31.42 43.45
C VAL A 233 49.81 -31.78 44.86
N LEU A 234 49.51 -30.96 45.87
CA LEU A 234 49.82 -31.26 47.27
C LEU A 234 49.08 -32.48 47.81
N VAL A 235 47.81 -32.65 47.42
CA VAL A 235 47.01 -33.85 47.77
C VAL A 235 47.63 -35.08 47.11
N GLU A 236 47.94 -35.01 45.82
CA GLU A 236 48.61 -36.11 45.09
C GLU A 236 49.96 -36.47 45.72
N MET A 237 50.79 -35.49 46.08
CA MET A 237 52.07 -35.72 46.77
C MET A 237 51.88 -36.34 48.15
N ALA A 238 50.84 -35.94 48.89
CA ALA A 238 50.54 -36.49 50.21
C ALA A 238 50.08 -37.96 50.12
N GLU A 239 49.27 -38.29 49.11
CA GLU A 239 48.87 -39.66 48.81
C GLU A 239 50.07 -40.51 48.40
N HIS A 240 50.91 -40.01 47.47
CA HIS A 240 52.13 -40.70 47.07
C HIS A 240 53.09 -40.91 48.25
N ARG A 241 53.23 -39.92 49.15
CA ARG A 241 54.02 -40.07 50.38
C ARG A 241 53.45 -41.16 51.28
N LYS A 242 52.13 -41.22 51.45
CA LYS A 242 51.45 -42.24 52.25
C LYS A 242 51.66 -43.65 51.66
N ASP A 243 51.61 -43.77 50.34
CA ASP A 243 51.88 -45.03 49.64
C ASP A 243 53.34 -45.47 49.76
N LEU A 244 54.28 -44.53 49.66
CA LEU A 244 55.70 -44.79 49.94
C LEU A 244 55.88 -45.24 51.39
N GLU A 245 55.30 -44.54 52.36
CA GLU A 245 55.39 -44.89 53.78
C GLU A 245 54.85 -46.31 54.06
N LYS A 246 53.73 -46.68 53.44
CA LYS A 246 53.16 -48.04 53.50
C LYS A 246 54.14 -49.10 53.00
N LYS A 247 54.96 -48.79 52.00
CA LYS A 247 55.98 -49.69 51.44
C LYS A 247 57.28 -49.69 52.25
N THR A 248 57.72 -48.53 52.74
CA THR A 248 59.01 -48.37 53.43
C THR A 248 58.96 -48.83 54.89
N LYS A 249 57.83 -48.65 55.59
CA LYS A 249 57.66 -49.08 56.99
C LYS A 249 58.03 -50.56 57.24
N PRO A 250 57.51 -51.55 56.48
CA PRO A 250 57.91 -52.94 56.69
C PRO A 250 59.40 -53.20 56.39
N ILE A 251 60.00 -52.48 55.44
CA ILE A 251 61.44 -52.60 55.12
C ILE A 251 62.31 -52.04 56.27
N LEU A 252 61.86 -50.95 56.90
CA LEU A 252 62.56 -50.36 58.03
C LEU A 252 62.42 -51.25 59.28
N ASP A 253 61.24 -51.87 59.48
CA ASP A 253 61.02 -52.83 60.55
C ASP A 253 61.90 -54.08 60.38
N THR A 254 62.06 -54.60 59.16
CA THR A 254 63.02 -55.70 58.92
C THR A 254 64.47 -55.26 59.13
N LEU A 255 64.85 -54.06 58.69
CA LEU A 255 66.21 -53.54 58.93
C LEU A 255 66.51 -53.35 60.41
N ARG A 256 65.54 -52.87 61.21
CA ARG A 256 65.67 -52.73 62.66
C ARG A 256 65.87 -54.09 63.32
N SER A 257 65.15 -55.13 62.87
CA SER A 257 65.36 -56.50 63.37
C SER A 257 66.79 -57.03 63.12
N TYR A 258 67.47 -56.57 62.07
CA TYR A 258 68.88 -56.92 61.83
C TYR A 258 69.86 -56.15 62.72
N GLN A 259 69.50 -54.95 63.20
CA GLN A 259 70.36 -54.18 64.11
C GLN A 259 70.41 -54.77 65.54
N ASP A 260 69.48 -55.66 65.89
CA ASP A 260 69.53 -56.42 67.15
C ASP A 260 70.57 -57.55 67.13
N LEU A 261 71.16 -57.87 65.97
CA LEU A 261 72.24 -58.84 65.85
C LEU A 261 73.63 -58.16 65.87
N PRO A 262 74.61 -58.70 66.62
CA PRO A 262 75.99 -58.21 66.60
C PRO A 262 76.58 -58.23 65.16
N PRO A 263 77.37 -57.22 64.76
CA PRO A 263 77.89 -57.10 63.39
C PRO A 263 78.93 -58.16 62.99
N ASP A 264 79.38 -59.02 63.92
CA ASP A 264 80.29 -60.14 63.66
C ASP A 264 79.51 -61.47 63.55
N LYS A 265 79.68 -62.18 62.44
CA LYS A 265 78.97 -63.42 62.10
C LYS A 265 79.18 -64.52 63.15
N ALA A 266 80.35 -64.56 63.79
CA ALA A 266 80.64 -65.55 64.85
C ALA A 266 79.90 -65.21 66.15
N LEU A 267 79.82 -63.93 66.52
CA LEU A 267 79.13 -63.46 67.71
C LEU A 267 77.60 -63.48 67.55
N ALA A 268 77.09 -63.25 66.34
CA ALA A 268 75.67 -63.41 66.02
C ALA A 268 75.23 -64.88 66.15
N ALA A 269 76.05 -65.84 65.71
CA ALA A 269 75.75 -67.26 65.88
C ALA A 269 75.73 -67.67 67.37
N LEU A 270 76.66 -67.15 68.18
CA LEU A 270 76.71 -67.41 69.62
C LEU A 270 75.54 -66.76 70.36
N ALA A 271 75.15 -65.54 70.00
CA ALA A 271 73.96 -64.87 70.55
C ALA A 271 72.65 -65.60 70.19
N ILE A 272 72.55 -66.16 68.98
CA ILE A 272 71.44 -67.02 68.58
C ILE A 272 71.43 -68.31 69.41
N GLU A 273 72.59 -68.95 69.62
CA GLU A 273 72.72 -70.17 70.42
C GLU A 273 72.36 -69.92 71.88
N ASP A 274 72.79 -68.80 72.47
CA ASP A 274 72.45 -68.39 73.83
C ASP A 274 70.95 -68.08 73.97
N LYS A 275 70.34 -67.40 72.98
CA LYS A 275 68.89 -67.17 72.97
C LYS A 275 68.11 -68.47 72.79
N LYS A 276 68.59 -69.41 71.97
CA LYS A 276 68.00 -70.76 71.87
C LYS A 276 68.11 -71.53 73.17
N ARG A 277 69.23 -71.46 73.88
CA ARG A 277 69.39 -72.06 75.21
C ARG A 277 68.47 -71.42 76.25
N GLN A 278 68.34 -70.09 76.25
CA GLN A 278 67.37 -69.39 77.11
C GLN A 278 65.93 -69.79 76.79
N TYR A 279 65.60 -69.96 75.51
CA TYR A 279 64.27 -70.42 75.08
C TYR A 279 64.01 -71.86 75.52
N ALA A 280 64.95 -72.78 75.27
CA ALA A 280 64.83 -74.18 75.71
C ALA A 280 64.80 -74.31 77.23
N ALA A 281 65.52 -73.46 77.97
CA ALA A 281 65.45 -73.42 79.43
C ALA A 281 64.10 -72.88 79.94
N ALA A 282 63.53 -71.87 79.27
CA ALA A 282 62.20 -71.36 79.58
C ALA A 282 61.10 -72.37 79.22
N GLU A 283 61.24 -73.08 78.10
CA GLU A 283 60.35 -74.16 77.68
C GLU A 283 60.40 -75.34 78.65
N LYS A 284 61.61 -75.77 79.05
CA LYS A 284 61.79 -76.78 80.10
C LYS A 284 61.23 -76.31 81.44
N HIS A 285 61.39 -75.04 81.81
CA HIS A 285 60.79 -74.51 83.03
C HIS A 285 59.26 -74.50 82.96
N LEU A 286 58.69 -74.21 81.78
CA LEU A 286 57.25 -74.29 81.54
C LEU A 286 56.75 -75.74 81.59
N GLU A 287 57.51 -76.69 81.06
CA GLU A 287 57.26 -78.13 81.17
C GLU A 287 57.37 -78.62 82.63
N ASP A 288 58.38 -78.20 83.39
CA ASP A 288 58.55 -78.55 84.81
C ASP A 288 57.40 -77.93 85.66
N VAL A 289 56.95 -76.72 85.35
CA VAL A 289 55.77 -76.10 85.97
C VAL A 289 54.48 -76.86 85.62
N LEU A 290 54.36 -77.37 84.39
CA LEU A 290 53.23 -78.21 83.98
C LEU A 290 53.27 -79.61 84.62
N GLN A 291 54.46 -80.23 84.73
CA GLN A 291 54.63 -81.55 85.36
C GLN A 291 54.44 -81.50 86.89
N SER A 292 54.89 -80.43 87.54
CA SER A 292 54.63 -80.18 88.97
C SER A 292 53.15 -79.91 89.26
N ALA A 293 52.40 -79.33 88.32
CA ALA A 293 50.94 -79.20 88.42
C ALA A 293 50.18 -80.52 88.19
N LEU A 294 50.76 -81.49 87.47
CA LEU A 294 50.18 -82.81 87.21
C LEU A 294 50.50 -83.83 88.32
N ALA A 295 51.65 -83.73 89.00
CA ALA A 295 52.04 -84.62 90.11
C ALA A 295 51.33 -84.29 91.45
N THR A 296 50.63 -83.16 91.54
CA THR A 296 49.83 -82.75 92.70
C THR A 296 48.33 -83.08 92.57
N SER A 297 47.94 -83.92 91.59
CA SER A 297 46.54 -84.26 91.30
C SER A 297 46.23 -85.77 91.31
N GLU A 298 46.92 -86.57 92.13
CA GLU A 298 46.45 -87.88 92.63
C GLU A 298 46.32 -87.87 94.16
#